data_AF-A0A7R9QVZ5-F1
#
_entry.id   AF-A0A7R9QVZ5-F1
#
_cell.length_a   1.000
_cell.length_b   1.000
_cell.length_c   1.000
_cell.angle_alpha   90.00
_cell.angle_beta   90.00
_cell.angle_gamma   90.00
#
_symmetry.space_group_name_H-M   'P 1'
#
loop_
_entity.id
_entity.type
_entity.pdbx_description
1 polymer ?
#
loop_
_entity_poly.entity_id
_entity_poly.type
_entity_poly.pdbx_seq_one_letter_code
_entity_poly.pdbx_strand_id
1 'polypeptide(L)'
;MACGHGTGITMVVVASLEMEVMDKDLDLGDTEYSSGEPWGLGMFRRVKHLRDVNPNMKAIISIGGWNEGSDKYSKMASSPDSRKKFVDSALKFLQTYNFDGLDVDWEYPGFKAIKDADRTPGNPKDKENFIALLRELRDALKPHNYLLSAAVSAGKKTIDVSYDVKQLNELLDFINVMAYDFHGGAWDNKTGHNAPLYPDPKASEEDKQLTVSYVIPNIDWNGFSKKTT
;
A
#
# COMPACT_ATOMS: atom_id res chain seq x y z
N MET A 1 26.85 25.19 -19.31
CA MET A 1 26.23 24.73 -18.05
C MET A 1 24.94 24.02 -18.43
N ALA A 2 24.93 22.68 -18.42
CA ALA A 2 23.71 21.93 -18.70
C ALA A 2 22.84 21.96 -17.44
N CYS A 3 21.65 22.56 -17.51
CA CYS A 3 20.62 22.37 -16.51
C CYS A 3 20.22 20.89 -16.52
N GLY A 4 20.73 20.12 -15.56
CA GLY A 4 20.21 18.79 -15.28
C GLY A 4 18.74 18.93 -14.91
N HIS A 5 17.86 18.48 -15.80
CA HIS A 5 16.45 18.37 -15.49
C HIS A 5 16.34 17.24 -14.47
N GLY A 6 16.12 17.60 -13.20
CA GLY A 6 15.75 16.61 -12.19
C GLY A 6 14.47 15.94 -12.65
N THR A 7 14.54 14.68 -13.02
CA THR A 7 13.36 13.86 -13.32
C THR A 7 12.49 13.82 -12.07
N GLY A 8 11.35 14.50 -12.07
CA GLY A 8 10.57 14.85 -10.86
C GLY A 8 9.93 13.69 -10.09
N ILE A 9 10.03 12.45 -10.58
CA ILE A 9 9.50 11.24 -9.93
C ILE A 9 10.65 10.43 -9.34
N THR A 10 10.66 10.28 -8.02
CA THR A 10 11.66 9.48 -7.29
C THR A 10 11.22 8.03 -7.12
N MET A 11 9.90 7.77 -7.10
CA MET A 11 9.34 6.46 -6.83
C MET A 11 8.05 6.23 -7.62
N VAL A 12 7.89 5.01 -8.15
CA VAL A 12 6.69 4.53 -8.81
C VAL A 12 6.20 3.30 -8.05
N VAL A 13 4.99 3.36 -7.52
CA VAL A 13 4.30 2.20 -6.95
C VAL A 13 3.39 1.63 -8.05
N VAL A 14 3.64 0.38 -8.44
CA VAL A 14 2.86 -0.34 -9.45
C VAL A 14 1.73 -1.05 -8.73
N ALA A 15 0.51 -0.50 -8.83
CA ALA A 15 -0.67 -1.02 -8.15
C ALA A 15 -1.68 -1.65 -9.14
N SER A 16 -2.37 -2.74 -8.79
CA SER A 16 -2.09 -3.67 -7.69
C SER A 16 -2.08 -5.11 -8.18
N LEU A 17 -1.19 -5.90 -7.58
CA LEU A 17 -1.04 -7.32 -7.83
C LEU A 17 -1.98 -8.11 -6.91
N GLU A 18 -2.70 -9.08 -7.46
CA GLU A 18 -3.43 -10.04 -6.64
C GLU A 18 -2.47 -11.07 -6.03
N MET A 19 -2.76 -11.51 -4.80
CA MET A 19 -1.96 -12.49 -4.05
C MET A 19 -1.70 -13.78 -4.84
N GLU A 20 -2.69 -14.26 -5.59
CA GLU A 20 -2.59 -15.46 -6.42
C GLU A 20 -1.61 -15.31 -7.61
N VAL A 21 -1.29 -14.09 -8.01
CA VAL A 21 -0.34 -13.81 -9.11
C VAL A 21 1.10 -13.82 -8.57
N MET A 22 1.31 -13.46 -7.30
CA MET A 22 2.64 -13.44 -6.69
C MET A 22 3.26 -14.83 -6.56
N ASP A 23 2.43 -15.87 -6.43
CA ASP A 23 2.87 -17.27 -6.36
C ASP A 23 3.19 -17.88 -7.75
N LYS A 24 3.00 -17.14 -8.85
CA LYS A 24 3.19 -17.66 -10.21
C LYS A 24 4.55 -17.24 -10.77
N ASP A 25 5.23 -18.21 -11.41
CA ASP A 25 6.37 -17.93 -12.28
C ASP A 25 5.84 -17.42 -13.62
N LEU A 26 5.68 -16.10 -13.74
CA LEU A 26 5.27 -15.42 -14.96
C LEU A 26 6.48 -15.29 -15.88
N ASP A 27 6.38 -15.85 -17.08
CA ASP A 27 7.32 -15.56 -18.17
C ASP A 27 6.99 -14.18 -18.74
N LEU A 28 7.92 -13.23 -18.59
CA LEU A 28 7.76 -11.89 -19.17
C LEU A 28 8.15 -11.84 -20.64
N GLY A 29 8.86 -12.83 -21.18
CA GLY A 29 9.38 -12.84 -22.56
C GLY A 29 10.37 -11.70 -22.89
N ASP A 30 11.24 -11.95 -23.86
CA ASP A 30 12.19 -10.96 -24.39
C ASP A 30 11.70 -10.26 -25.68
N THR A 31 10.47 -10.54 -26.12
CA THR A 31 9.98 -10.05 -27.41
C THR A 31 9.69 -8.57 -27.40
N GLU A 32 10.19 -7.90 -28.44
CA GLU A 32 9.94 -6.49 -28.76
C GLU A 32 8.46 -6.11 -28.62
N TYR A 33 8.26 -4.88 -28.15
CA TYR A 33 7.01 -4.18 -27.93
C TYR A 33 5.93 -4.54 -28.96
N SER A 34 5.08 -5.51 -28.65
CA SER A 34 3.93 -5.84 -29.48
C SER A 34 2.65 -5.29 -28.86
N SER A 35 1.80 -4.69 -29.68
CA SER A 35 0.49 -4.14 -29.29
C SER A 35 -0.53 -5.21 -28.85
N GLY A 36 -0.10 -6.47 -28.64
CA GLY A 36 -0.95 -7.61 -28.32
C GLY A 36 -0.58 -8.35 -27.02
N GLU A 37 0.32 -7.83 -26.20
CA GLU A 37 0.65 -8.48 -24.93
C GLU A 37 -0.48 -8.36 -23.91
N PRO A 38 -0.73 -9.39 -23.08
CA PRO A 38 -1.66 -9.28 -21.97
C PRO A 38 -1.29 -8.08 -21.11
N TRP A 39 -2.23 -7.15 -20.96
CA TRP A 39 -2.00 -5.81 -20.41
C TRP A 39 -1.22 -5.78 -19.08
N GLY A 40 -1.32 -6.81 -18.24
CA GLY A 40 -0.62 -6.90 -16.95
C GLY A 40 0.90 -7.10 -17.06
N LEU A 41 1.37 -8.16 -17.73
CA LEU A 41 2.80 -8.53 -17.78
C LEU A 41 3.64 -7.51 -18.56
N GLY A 42 3.07 -6.92 -19.61
CA GLY A 42 3.70 -5.85 -20.37
C GLY A 42 3.98 -4.59 -19.53
N MET A 43 3.21 -4.35 -18.44
CA MET A 43 3.44 -3.18 -17.57
C MET A 43 4.72 -3.30 -16.75
N PHE A 44 5.07 -4.49 -16.22
CA PHE A 44 6.28 -4.65 -15.42
C PHE A 44 7.53 -4.30 -16.25
N ARG A 45 7.55 -4.72 -17.51
CA ARG A 45 8.59 -4.30 -18.46
C ARG A 45 8.56 -2.80 -18.71
N ARG A 46 7.39 -2.19 -18.97
CA ARG A 46 7.31 -0.74 -19.22
C ARG A 46 7.82 0.08 -18.04
N VAL A 47 7.49 -0.30 -16.81
CA VAL A 47 7.99 0.36 -15.60
C VAL A 47 9.50 0.19 -15.48
N LYS A 48 10.05 -0.98 -15.83
CA LYS A 48 11.50 -1.19 -15.89
C LYS A 48 12.17 -0.25 -16.91
N HIS A 49 11.60 -0.05 -18.09
CA HIS A 49 12.14 0.85 -19.12
C HIS A 49 12.14 2.33 -18.68
N LEU A 50 11.30 2.74 -17.72
CA LEU A 50 11.38 4.10 -17.15
C LEU A 50 12.71 4.35 -16.44
N ARG A 51 13.42 3.29 -15.99
CA ARG A 51 14.76 3.41 -15.42
C ARG A 51 15.82 3.81 -16.46
N ASP A 52 15.58 3.56 -17.75
CA ASP A 52 16.48 4.02 -18.82
C ASP A 52 16.46 5.56 -18.94
N VAL A 53 15.34 6.18 -18.54
CA VAL A 53 15.16 7.64 -18.52
C VAL A 53 15.56 8.24 -17.16
N ASN A 54 15.23 7.57 -16.06
CA ASN A 54 15.60 7.97 -14.71
C ASN A 54 16.23 6.78 -13.94
N PRO A 55 17.57 6.62 -14.00
CA PRO A 55 18.25 5.52 -13.30
C PRO A 55 18.12 5.55 -11.77
N ASN A 56 17.75 6.70 -11.20
CA ASN A 56 17.55 6.87 -9.76
C ASN A 56 16.13 6.51 -9.30
N MET A 57 15.20 6.25 -10.23
CA MET A 57 13.81 5.91 -9.92
C MET A 57 13.73 4.56 -9.21
N LYS A 58 12.97 4.52 -8.11
CA LYS A 58 12.57 3.28 -7.43
C LYS A 58 11.23 2.78 -7.96
N ALA A 59 11.15 1.50 -8.31
CA ALA A 59 9.91 0.83 -8.70
C ALA A 59 9.52 -0.17 -7.61
N ILE A 60 8.36 0.02 -7.00
CA ILE A 60 7.82 -0.83 -5.92
C ILE A 60 6.54 -1.48 -6.43
N ILE A 61 6.35 -2.77 -6.16
CA ILE A 61 5.10 -3.47 -6.50
C ILE A 61 4.15 -3.41 -5.31
N SER A 62 2.88 -3.07 -5.54
CA SER A 62 1.85 -3.07 -4.51
C SER A 62 0.99 -4.34 -4.60
N ILE A 63 0.67 -4.93 -3.45
CA ILE A 63 -0.18 -6.11 -3.31
C ILE A 63 -1.43 -5.75 -2.50
N GLY A 64 -2.61 -6.05 -3.05
CA GLY A 64 -3.89 -5.72 -2.42
C GLY A 64 -4.72 -4.72 -3.21
N GLY A 65 -5.20 -3.72 -2.48
CA GLY A 65 -6.17 -2.75 -2.93
C GLY A 65 -7.60 -3.24 -2.76
N TRP A 66 -8.50 -2.27 -2.74
CA TRP A 66 -9.91 -2.46 -2.42
C TRP A 66 -10.58 -3.68 -3.10
N ASN A 67 -10.34 -3.91 -4.40
CA ASN A 67 -11.08 -4.92 -5.16
C ASN A 67 -10.68 -6.37 -4.82
N GLU A 68 -9.51 -6.59 -4.21
CA GLU A 68 -9.08 -7.93 -3.83
C GLU A 68 -9.79 -8.44 -2.56
N GLY A 69 -10.26 -7.51 -1.73
CA GLY A 69 -10.98 -7.79 -0.49
C GLY A 69 -10.08 -8.22 0.67
N SER A 70 -10.60 -8.12 1.90
CA SER A 70 -9.80 -8.29 3.12
C SER A 70 -9.65 -9.76 3.57
N ASP A 71 -10.57 -10.64 3.19
CA ASP A 71 -10.64 -12.01 3.73
C ASP A 71 -9.43 -12.88 3.37
N LYS A 72 -8.88 -12.72 2.16
CA LYS A 72 -7.68 -13.45 1.72
C LYS A 72 -6.46 -13.04 2.56
N TYR A 73 -6.32 -11.75 2.81
CA TYR A 73 -5.24 -11.18 3.64
C TYR A 73 -5.36 -11.60 5.10
N SER A 74 -6.57 -11.54 5.69
CA SER A 74 -6.78 -12.01 7.07
C SER A 74 -6.39 -13.48 7.23
N LYS A 75 -6.79 -14.36 6.28
CA LYS A 75 -6.39 -15.77 6.28
C LYS A 75 -4.88 -15.94 6.14
N MET A 76 -4.25 -15.24 5.18
CA MET A 76 -2.81 -15.31 4.96
C MET A 76 -2.01 -14.85 6.20
N ALA A 77 -2.43 -13.77 6.84
CA ALA A 77 -1.74 -13.21 8.00
C ALA A 77 -1.93 -14.04 9.29
N SER A 78 -2.95 -14.89 9.33
CA SER A 78 -3.44 -15.57 10.56
C SER A 78 -2.49 -16.57 11.21
N SER A 79 -1.49 -17.09 10.49
CA SER A 79 -0.56 -18.08 11.03
C SER A 79 0.89 -17.84 10.57
N PRO A 80 1.91 -18.22 11.37
CA PRO A 80 3.30 -18.11 10.95
C PRO A 80 3.60 -18.86 9.64
N ASP A 81 3.02 -20.06 9.46
CA ASP A 81 3.29 -20.87 8.26
C ASP A 81 2.73 -20.22 6.98
N SER A 82 1.53 -19.64 7.05
CA SER A 82 0.93 -18.95 5.91
C SER A 82 1.64 -17.65 5.58
N ARG A 83 2.04 -16.88 6.60
CA ARG A 83 2.85 -15.66 6.41
C ARG A 83 4.21 -15.98 5.81
N LYS A 84 4.89 -17.01 6.31
CA LYS A 84 6.19 -17.44 5.76
C LYS A 84 6.08 -17.75 4.27
N LYS A 85 5.06 -18.50 3.84
CA LYS A 85 4.84 -18.80 2.42
C LYS A 85 4.70 -17.53 1.59
N PHE A 86 3.88 -16.59 2.06
CA PHE A 86 3.69 -15.31 1.40
C PHE A 86 4.99 -14.49 1.31
N VAL A 87 5.76 -14.42 2.41
CA VAL A 87 7.05 -13.72 2.47
C VAL A 87 8.06 -14.32 1.49
N ASP A 88 8.15 -15.65 1.43
CA ASP A 88 9.02 -16.36 0.49
C ASP A 88 8.63 -16.05 -0.98
N SER A 89 7.33 -16.06 -1.29
CA SER A 89 6.81 -15.71 -2.62
C SER A 89 7.08 -14.25 -2.99
N ALA A 90 6.87 -13.32 -2.06
CA ALA A 90 7.14 -11.90 -2.28
C ALA A 90 8.62 -11.66 -2.58
N LEU A 91 9.53 -12.25 -1.79
CA LEU A 91 10.97 -12.12 -2.03
C LEU A 91 11.36 -12.68 -3.41
N LYS A 92 10.84 -13.86 -3.77
CA LYS A 92 11.07 -14.46 -5.09
C LYS A 92 10.57 -13.54 -6.19
N PHE A 93 9.37 -12.99 -6.07
CA PHE A 93 8.78 -12.09 -7.05
C PHE A 93 9.63 -10.84 -7.28
N LEU A 94 10.08 -10.18 -6.20
CA LEU A 94 10.94 -9.00 -6.30
C LEU A 94 12.26 -9.31 -7.03
N GLN A 95 12.88 -10.44 -6.72
CA GLN A 95 14.13 -10.90 -7.36
C GLN A 95 13.92 -11.22 -8.85
N THR A 96 12.82 -11.91 -9.19
CA THR A 96 12.51 -12.30 -10.58
C THR A 96 12.22 -11.09 -11.46
N TYR A 97 11.44 -10.13 -10.94
CA TYR A 97 10.93 -9.00 -11.74
C TYR A 97 11.68 -7.68 -11.52
N ASN A 98 12.75 -7.71 -10.71
CA ASN A 98 13.68 -6.62 -10.51
C ASN A 98 13.02 -5.33 -9.94
N PHE A 99 12.09 -5.49 -9.01
CA PHE A 99 11.49 -4.41 -8.24
C PHE A 99 12.41 -4.01 -7.07
N ASP A 100 12.33 -2.74 -6.63
CA ASP A 100 13.09 -2.19 -5.50
C ASP A 100 12.40 -2.44 -4.15
N GLY A 101 11.17 -2.95 -4.12
CA GLY A 101 10.44 -3.16 -2.87
C GLY A 101 9.00 -3.61 -3.04
N LEU A 102 8.34 -3.82 -1.90
CA LEU A 102 6.95 -4.21 -1.76
C LEU A 102 6.15 -3.13 -1.03
N ASP A 103 4.97 -2.83 -1.53
CA ASP A 103 3.96 -2.01 -0.86
C ASP A 103 2.77 -2.90 -0.47
N VAL A 104 2.37 -2.90 0.79
CA VAL A 104 1.24 -3.71 1.27
C VAL A 104 -0.02 -2.83 1.37
N ASP A 105 -1.01 -3.11 0.52
CA ASP A 105 -2.27 -2.38 0.43
C ASP A 105 -3.44 -3.26 0.92
N TRP A 106 -3.38 -3.69 2.18
CA TRP A 106 -4.46 -4.46 2.79
C TRP A 106 -5.57 -3.52 3.26
N GLU A 107 -6.74 -3.60 2.61
CA GLU A 107 -7.92 -2.79 2.92
C GLU A 107 -9.08 -3.60 3.55
N TYR A 108 -9.27 -3.66 4.88
CA TYR A 108 -8.33 -3.27 5.94
C TYR A 108 -8.21 -4.39 6.99
N PRO A 109 -7.06 -4.50 7.70
CA PRO A 109 -6.92 -5.43 8.83
C PRO A 109 -8.02 -5.20 9.87
N GLY A 110 -8.82 -6.22 10.18
CA GLY A 110 -9.81 -6.15 11.27
C GLY A 110 -11.03 -5.27 10.98
N PHE A 111 -11.09 -4.61 9.81
CA PHE A 111 -12.20 -3.78 9.40
C PHE A 111 -12.63 -4.14 7.97
N LYS A 112 -13.82 -4.73 7.84
CA LYS A 112 -14.43 -4.98 6.53
C LYS A 112 -15.14 -3.72 6.06
N ALA A 113 -14.70 -3.21 4.92
CA ALA A 113 -15.23 -1.97 4.37
C ALA A 113 -16.50 -2.22 3.52
N ILE A 114 -17.34 -1.21 3.36
CA ILE A 114 -18.79 -1.27 3.03
C ILE A 114 -19.17 -1.99 1.72
N LYS A 115 -18.21 -2.37 0.84
CA LYS A 115 -18.56 -3.22 -0.32
C LYS A 115 -18.99 -4.62 0.09
N ASP A 116 -18.64 -5.06 1.28
CA ASP A 116 -19.25 -6.24 1.86
C ASP A 116 -20.63 -5.83 2.38
N ALA A 117 -21.68 -6.26 1.67
CA ALA A 117 -23.07 -6.16 2.15
C ALA A 117 -23.27 -6.80 3.55
N ASP A 118 -22.26 -7.51 4.03
CA ASP A 118 -22.13 -8.01 5.38
C ASP A 118 -21.35 -7.01 6.26
N ARG A 119 -22.07 -6.34 7.17
CA ARG A 119 -21.49 -5.47 8.21
C ARG A 119 -20.76 -6.27 9.30
N THR A 120 -20.15 -7.41 8.95
CA THR A 120 -19.43 -8.21 9.92
C THR A 120 -18.10 -7.57 10.27
N PRO A 121 -17.77 -7.44 11.57
CA PRO A 121 -16.43 -7.08 12.00
C PRO A 121 -15.39 -8.01 11.33
N GLY A 122 -14.24 -7.47 10.97
CA GLY A 122 -13.10 -8.29 10.54
C GLY A 122 -12.55 -9.12 11.71
N ASN A 123 -11.51 -9.91 11.45
CA ASN A 123 -10.91 -10.69 12.52
C ASN A 123 -10.18 -9.76 13.51
N PRO A 124 -10.53 -9.76 14.81
CA PRO A 124 -9.95 -8.82 15.77
C PRO A 124 -8.43 -9.02 15.97
N LYS A 125 -7.88 -10.16 15.55
CA LYS A 125 -6.43 -10.43 15.58
C LYS A 125 -5.68 -9.82 14.40
N ASP A 126 -6.37 -9.29 13.39
CA ASP A 126 -5.74 -8.82 12.16
C ASP A 126 -4.77 -7.67 12.39
N LYS A 127 -5.01 -6.80 13.38
CA LYS A 127 -4.03 -5.76 13.77
C LYS A 127 -2.69 -6.38 14.16
N GLU A 128 -2.71 -7.38 15.04
CA GLU A 128 -1.51 -8.08 15.52
C GLU A 128 -0.87 -8.92 14.41
N ASN A 129 -1.70 -9.61 13.62
CA ASN A 129 -1.25 -10.43 12.50
C ASN A 129 -0.61 -9.58 11.39
N PHE A 130 -1.13 -8.38 11.14
CA PHE A 130 -0.56 -7.45 10.18
C PHE A 130 0.84 -7.00 10.61
N ILE A 131 1.04 -6.68 11.89
CA ILE A 131 2.37 -6.38 12.43
C ILE A 131 3.31 -7.59 12.32
N ALA A 132 2.83 -8.80 12.63
CA ALA A 132 3.64 -10.01 12.50
C ALA A 132 4.09 -10.23 11.03
N LEU A 133 3.17 -10.02 10.07
CA LEU A 133 3.47 -10.07 8.64
C LEU A 133 4.52 -9.03 8.23
N LEU A 134 4.33 -7.76 8.61
CA LEU A 134 5.28 -6.69 8.27
C LEU A 134 6.67 -6.93 8.87
N ARG A 135 6.74 -7.53 10.07
CA ARG A 135 8.01 -7.91 10.70
C ARG A 135 8.73 -9.00 9.91
N GLU A 136 8.01 -10.07 9.56
CA GLU A 136 8.58 -11.17 8.76
C GLU A 136 9.00 -10.71 7.36
N LEU A 137 8.21 -9.84 6.71
CA LEU A 137 8.59 -9.17 5.46
C LEU A 137 9.84 -8.32 5.65
N ARG A 138 9.90 -7.46 6.67
CA ARG A 138 11.07 -6.61 6.93
C ARG A 138 12.34 -7.45 7.11
N ASP A 139 12.26 -8.52 7.89
CA ASP A 139 13.39 -9.41 8.16
C ASP A 139 13.89 -10.10 6.88
N ALA A 140 12.98 -10.50 5.98
CA ALA A 140 13.33 -11.11 4.71
C ALA A 140 13.84 -10.10 3.66
N LEU A 141 13.30 -8.88 3.62
CA LEU A 141 13.58 -7.88 2.59
C LEU A 141 14.82 -7.04 2.86
N LYS A 142 15.09 -6.72 4.14
CA LYS A 142 16.21 -5.84 4.54
C LYS A 142 17.60 -6.34 4.11
N PRO A 143 17.94 -7.64 4.19
CA PRO A 143 19.24 -8.14 3.72
C PRO A 143 19.50 -7.91 2.21
N HIS A 144 18.43 -7.76 1.43
CA HIS A 144 18.48 -7.50 0.00
C HIS A 144 18.33 -6.01 -0.35
N ASN A 145 18.27 -5.14 0.66
CA ASN A 145 18.07 -3.70 0.49
C ASN A 145 16.77 -3.33 -0.25
N TYR A 146 15.74 -4.17 -0.12
CA TYR A 146 14.41 -3.89 -0.64
C TYR A 146 13.64 -2.97 0.31
N LEU A 147 12.88 -2.04 -0.29
CA LEU A 147 11.95 -1.17 0.41
C LEU A 147 10.70 -1.93 0.83
N LEU A 148 10.14 -1.58 1.98
CA LEU A 148 8.85 -2.04 2.45
C LEU A 148 7.98 -0.84 2.85
N SER A 149 6.84 -0.68 2.21
CA SER A 149 5.84 0.34 2.52
C SER A 149 4.46 -0.28 2.72
N ALA A 150 3.51 0.54 3.14
CA ALA A 150 2.10 0.19 3.16
C ALA A 150 1.24 1.39 2.79
N ALA A 151 0.16 1.13 2.07
CA ALA A 151 -0.97 2.05 1.95
C ALA A 151 -1.89 1.88 3.16
N VAL A 152 -2.21 2.98 3.84
CA VAL A 152 -3.00 2.96 5.07
C VAL A 152 -4.17 3.92 4.99
N SER A 153 -5.29 3.55 5.62
CA SER A 153 -6.47 4.41 5.68
C SER A 153 -6.19 5.75 6.37
N ALA A 154 -6.83 6.81 5.90
CA ALA A 154 -6.91 8.09 6.60
C ALA A 154 -8.12 8.19 7.56
N GLY A 155 -9.03 7.21 7.57
CA GLY A 155 -10.20 7.23 8.45
C GLY A 155 -9.85 6.84 9.88
N LYS A 156 -10.10 7.73 10.86
CA LYS A 156 -9.75 7.49 12.28
C LYS A 156 -10.27 6.15 12.82
N LYS A 157 -11.54 5.81 12.52
CA LYS A 157 -12.14 4.54 12.97
C LYS A 157 -11.39 3.32 12.42
N THR A 158 -11.02 3.36 11.14
CA THR A 158 -10.22 2.31 10.52
C THR A 158 -8.83 2.25 11.15
N ILE A 159 -8.17 3.39 11.33
CA ILE A 159 -6.84 3.46 11.95
C ILE A 159 -6.86 2.82 13.35
N ASP A 160 -7.83 3.19 14.19
CA ASP A 160 -7.95 2.68 15.55
C ASP A 160 -8.17 1.16 15.61
N VAL A 161 -8.79 0.56 14.60
CA VAL A 161 -9.06 -0.89 14.51
C VAL A 161 -7.90 -1.64 13.85
N SER A 162 -7.31 -1.08 12.81
CA SER A 162 -6.44 -1.81 11.88
C SER A 162 -4.96 -1.71 12.20
N TYR A 163 -4.51 -0.63 12.85
CA TYR A 163 -3.08 -0.31 12.89
C TYR A 163 -2.53 -0.16 14.32
N ASP A 164 -1.33 -0.69 14.52
CA ASP A 164 -0.42 -0.25 15.56
C ASP A 164 0.59 0.72 14.94
N VAL A 165 0.25 2.01 14.95
CA VAL A 165 1.00 3.06 14.22
C VAL A 165 2.46 3.13 14.65
N LYS A 166 2.75 2.87 15.93
CA LYS A 166 4.13 2.87 16.43
C LYS A 166 4.94 1.74 15.78
N GLN A 167 4.38 0.53 15.71
CA GLN A 167 5.07 -0.59 15.07
C GLN A 167 5.15 -0.42 13.55
N LEU A 168 4.16 0.20 12.89
CA LEU A 168 4.25 0.55 11.47
C LEU A 168 5.46 1.46 11.20
N ASN A 169 5.63 2.51 12.01
CA ASN A 169 6.75 3.44 11.93
C ASN A 169 8.13 2.77 12.10
N GLU A 170 8.22 1.71 12.91
CA GLU A 170 9.46 0.96 13.13
C GLU A 170 9.76 -0.03 11.98
N LEU A 171 8.71 -0.55 11.33
CA LEU A 171 8.80 -1.64 10.36
C LEU A 171 8.82 -1.18 8.91
N LEU A 172 8.29 -0.01 8.56
CA LEU A 172 8.15 0.47 7.18
C LEU A 172 9.25 1.51 6.84
N ASP A 173 9.64 1.62 5.57
CA ASP A 173 10.57 2.65 5.09
C ASP A 173 9.85 3.99 4.87
N PHE A 174 8.57 3.92 4.52
CA PHE A 174 7.63 5.03 4.43
C PHE A 174 6.19 4.49 4.44
N ILE A 175 5.22 5.37 4.71
CA ILE A 175 3.80 5.06 4.75
C ILE A 175 3.08 5.93 3.72
N ASN A 176 2.26 5.31 2.88
CA ASN A 176 1.37 6.00 1.95
C ASN A 176 0.00 6.18 2.63
N VAL A 177 -0.22 7.32 3.29
CA VAL A 177 -1.53 7.62 3.89
C VAL A 177 -2.52 7.95 2.76
N MET A 178 -3.57 7.16 2.62
CA MET A 178 -4.64 7.34 1.64
C MET A 178 -5.57 8.48 2.04
N ALA A 179 -5.06 9.71 1.99
CA ALA A 179 -5.74 10.92 2.39
C ALA A 179 -6.73 11.43 1.32
N TYR A 180 -7.59 10.52 0.87
CA TYR A 180 -8.68 10.68 -0.10
C TYR A 180 -9.81 9.71 0.27
N ASP A 181 -10.90 9.71 -0.49
CA ASP A 181 -12.11 8.91 -0.23
C ASP A 181 -12.72 9.16 1.16
N PHE A 182 -12.51 10.37 1.69
CA PHE A 182 -13.12 10.81 2.95
C PHE A 182 -14.64 10.88 2.86
N HIS A 183 -15.15 11.22 1.68
CA HIS A 183 -16.57 11.31 1.39
C HIS A 183 -16.90 10.70 0.03
N GLY A 184 -18.04 10.03 -0.09
CA GLY A 184 -18.43 9.37 -1.33
C GLY A 184 -19.91 9.01 -1.44
N GLY A 185 -20.44 9.10 -2.66
CA GLY A 185 -21.87 8.91 -2.92
C GLY A 185 -22.39 7.49 -2.67
N ALA A 186 -21.50 6.51 -2.46
CA ALA A 186 -21.88 5.12 -2.18
C ALA A 186 -22.00 4.79 -0.67
N TRP A 187 -21.47 5.63 0.22
CA TRP A 187 -21.48 5.39 1.67
C TRP A 187 -21.95 6.59 2.52
N ASP A 188 -22.00 7.79 1.96
CA ASP A 188 -22.55 8.98 2.61
C ASP A 188 -24.00 9.26 2.19
N ASN A 189 -24.76 9.87 3.10
CA ASN A 189 -26.13 10.35 2.82
C ASN A 189 -26.18 11.82 2.36
N LYS A 190 -25.02 12.46 2.19
CA LYS A 190 -24.85 13.85 1.77
C LYS A 190 -23.58 13.98 0.93
N THR A 191 -23.50 15.02 0.10
CA THR A 191 -22.27 15.31 -0.64
C THR A 191 -21.18 15.84 0.29
N GLY A 192 -19.96 15.34 0.12
CA GLY A 192 -18.74 15.85 0.76
C GLY A 192 -17.58 15.87 -0.25
N HIS A 193 -16.53 16.63 0.07
CA HIS A 193 -15.35 16.70 -0.79
C HIS A 193 -14.49 15.44 -0.63
N ASN A 194 -13.90 14.91 -1.72
CA ASN A 194 -13.15 13.65 -1.67
C ASN A 194 -11.91 13.71 -0.75
N ALA A 195 -11.14 14.80 -0.85
CA ALA A 195 -9.91 15.03 -0.09
C ALA A 195 -9.87 16.46 0.49
N PRO A 196 -10.72 16.80 1.47
CA PRO A 196 -10.76 18.14 2.01
C PRO A 196 -9.50 18.41 2.84
N LEU A 197 -8.78 19.49 2.51
CA LEU A 197 -7.61 19.88 3.30
C LEU A 197 -8.02 20.30 4.71
N TYR A 198 -9.06 21.14 4.83
CA TYR A 198 -9.58 21.65 6.09
C TYR A 198 -11.06 21.31 6.27
N PRO A 199 -11.54 21.20 7.52
CA PRO A 199 -12.96 20.96 7.79
C PRO A 199 -13.83 22.15 7.39
N ASP A 200 -15.06 21.88 6.95
CA ASP A 200 -16.11 22.89 6.96
C ASP A 200 -16.48 23.21 8.44
N PRO A 201 -16.43 24.47 8.89
CA PRO A 201 -16.79 24.85 10.25
C PRO A 201 -18.20 24.40 10.68
N LYS A 202 -19.11 24.20 9.71
CA LYS A 202 -20.49 23.74 9.92
C LYS A 202 -20.64 22.22 9.90
N ALA A 203 -19.58 21.47 9.60
CA ALA A 203 -19.60 20.02 9.59
C ALA A 203 -19.80 19.44 11.01
N SER A 204 -20.22 18.18 11.08
CA SER A 204 -20.28 17.47 12.36
C SER A 204 -18.86 17.27 12.92
N GLU A 205 -18.73 17.06 14.23
CA GLU A 205 -17.42 16.77 14.83
C GLU A 205 -16.77 15.50 14.26
N GLU A 206 -17.56 14.56 13.76
CA GLU A 206 -17.06 13.37 13.06
C GLU A 206 -16.49 13.72 11.68
N ASP A 207 -17.24 14.48 10.88
CA ASP A 207 -16.78 14.92 9.55
C ASP A 207 -15.56 15.83 9.63
N LYS A 208 -15.41 16.61 10.71
CA LYS A 208 -14.22 17.44 10.93
C LYS A 208 -12.94 16.61 11.01
N GLN A 209 -13.05 15.34 11.41
CA GLN A 209 -11.93 14.39 11.46
C GLN A 209 -11.60 13.79 10.09
N LEU A 210 -12.52 13.88 9.12
CA LEU A 210 -12.37 13.35 7.77
C LEU A 210 -11.69 14.36 6.83
N THR A 211 -10.57 14.94 7.30
CA THR A 211 -9.79 15.93 6.55
C THR A 211 -8.30 15.66 6.64
N VAL A 212 -7.54 16.08 5.62
CA VAL A 212 -6.08 15.91 5.59
C VAL A 212 -5.42 16.63 6.77
N SER A 213 -5.86 17.84 7.09
CA SER A 213 -5.34 18.64 8.22
C SER A 213 -5.67 18.06 9.59
N TYR A 214 -6.64 17.14 9.69
CA TYR A 214 -6.86 16.39 10.92
C TYR A 214 -5.94 15.17 10.99
N VAL A 215 -5.95 14.32 9.95
CA VAL A 215 -5.31 13.00 9.99
C VAL A 215 -3.79 13.08 10.09
N ILE A 216 -3.16 13.97 9.32
CA ILE A 216 -1.70 14.04 9.24
C ILE A 216 -1.05 14.50 10.55
N PRO A 217 -1.51 15.57 11.24
CA PRO A 217 -0.89 16.02 12.47
C PRO A 217 -1.38 15.30 13.74
N ASN A 218 -2.58 14.69 13.74
CA ASN A 218 -3.15 14.07 14.96
C ASN A 218 -2.85 12.57 15.10
N ILE A 219 -2.29 11.95 14.07
CA ILE A 219 -1.80 10.57 14.14
C ILE A 219 -0.28 10.63 14.08
N ASP A 220 0.39 9.85 14.93
CA ASP A 220 1.84 9.85 15.02
C ASP A 220 2.48 9.08 13.87
N TRP A 221 2.37 9.61 12.65
CA TRP A 221 3.12 9.14 11.50
C TRP A 221 4.61 9.54 11.58
N ASN A 222 5.07 10.16 12.68
CA ASN A 222 6.39 10.82 12.77
C ASN A 222 7.56 9.86 13.03
N GLY A 223 7.37 8.54 12.99
CA GLY A 223 8.51 7.62 12.85
C GLY A 223 9.36 7.93 11.62
N PHE A 224 8.73 8.49 10.60
CA PHE A 224 9.37 9.16 9.48
C PHE A 224 9.59 10.62 9.86
N SER A 225 10.52 10.87 10.78
CA SER A 225 10.95 12.24 11.05
C SER A 225 11.17 12.94 9.72
N LYS A 226 10.63 14.16 9.57
CA LYS A 226 10.96 15.03 8.45
C LYS A 226 12.48 15.00 8.34
N LYS A 227 13.03 14.27 7.37
CA LYS A 227 14.43 14.42 6.98
C LYS A 227 14.50 15.81 6.40
N THR A 228 14.66 16.80 7.27
CA THR A 228 15.13 18.12 6.92
C THR A 228 16.44 17.88 6.22
N THR A 229 16.39 17.92 4.90
CA THR A 229 17.55 18.16 4.03
C THR A 229 18.32 19.36 4.52
#